data_AF-A0A7W6PSV1-F1
#
_entry.id   AF-A0A7W6PSV1-F1
#
_cell.length_a   1.000
_cell.length_b   1.000
_cell.length_c   1.000
_cell.angle_alpha   90.00
_cell.angle_beta   90.00
_cell.angle_gamma   90.00
#
_symmetry.space_group_name_H-M   'P 1'
#
loop_
_entity.id
_entity.type
_entity.pdbx_description
1 polymer ?
#
loop_
_entity_poly.entity_id
_entity_poly.type
_entity_poly.pdbx_seq_one_letter_code
_entity_poly.pdbx_strand_id
1 'polypeptide(L)'
;MATKTTLNAKNLEALGTQRLAELLIEISTGSAAHKRRLRMELAGHQSSAEVARQVRKRLSSIVRAKTFINWRKVKATKTDLEAQRKIIVDTIALDDPAEALELIWQFLAIADPLFGRSDDGSGSLIQSFHQAVADAGIIAKAAKIDADVLAEKVFKALQDNAYGQFDGLITAMAPALGNEGLERLKTIFVTWSKEAIEKPARKDRRVIGWSSADPIYEGDVYESGKDLTIRIALQEIADTQNDVDAYIAQQPEKTRSAPMVATDIANRLISAGRAEEALYALDKIEVKGRTDVPFEWEQARIEALEALERNEEAQDFRWRRFEQSLNEAHLRAYLRRLPDFDDIEAEEKAFAFAQAFPDANRALTFFLRWASPAEAAKLVTKRATELGGDLYEVMTAAAEMLSAKHPVAATIVLRSMIDFTLESSRSSRYKYAVRHLAECRSLATQIEDFGDLRSHEAYVMDLKHRHGRKSGFWGLM
;
A
#
# COMPACT_ATOMS: atom_id res chain seq x y z
N MET A 1 -8.24 -0.69 50.71
CA MET A 1 -9.54 -1.38 50.50
C MET A 1 -10.39 -0.52 49.59
N ALA A 2 -10.86 -1.02 48.44
CA ALA A 2 -11.75 -0.26 47.57
C ALA A 2 -13.07 0.05 48.30
N THR A 3 -13.59 1.26 48.18
CA THR A 3 -14.86 1.65 48.82
C THR A 3 -16.00 0.79 48.25
N LYS A 4 -16.99 0.44 49.09
CA LYS A 4 -18.15 -0.40 48.70
C LYS A 4 -19.00 0.20 47.56
N THR A 5 -18.76 1.45 47.18
CA THR A 5 -19.47 2.20 46.13
C THR A 5 -18.65 2.41 44.85
N THR A 6 -17.38 1.98 44.80
CA THR A 6 -16.56 2.08 43.58
C THR A 6 -17.11 1.14 42.50
N LEU A 7 -17.24 1.61 41.25
CA LEU A 7 -17.69 0.76 40.13
C LEU A 7 -16.61 -0.28 39.78
N ASN A 8 -16.83 -1.54 40.14
CA ASN A 8 -15.97 -2.68 39.79
C ASN A 8 -16.77 -4.00 39.85
N ALA A 9 -16.24 -5.07 39.26
CA ALA A 9 -16.90 -6.37 39.18
C ALA A 9 -17.34 -6.91 40.56
N LYS A 10 -16.45 -6.84 41.56
CA LYS A 10 -16.72 -7.33 42.93
C LYS A 10 -17.89 -6.61 43.61
N ASN A 11 -17.99 -5.29 43.43
CA ASN A 11 -19.09 -4.50 43.99
C ASN A 11 -20.39 -4.70 43.20
N LEU A 12 -20.31 -5.00 41.90
CA LEU A 12 -21.48 -5.37 41.09
C LEU A 12 -22.01 -6.76 41.47
N GLU A 13 -21.14 -7.75 41.69
CA GLU A 13 -21.53 -9.09 42.15
C GLU A 13 -22.32 -9.04 43.47
N ALA A 14 -21.98 -8.10 44.37
CA ALA A 14 -22.67 -7.90 45.65
C ALA A 14 -24.13 -7.41 45.50
N LEU A 15 -24.56 -6.94 44.32
CA LEU A 15 -25.95 -6.55 44.04
C LEU A 15 -26.88 -7.76 43.86
N GLY A 16 -26.32 -8.96 43.61
CA GLY A 16 -27.07 -10.18 43.36
C GLY A 16 -27.56 -10.33 41.93
N THR A 17 -27.80 -11.58 41.52
CA THR A 17 -28.10 -11.97 40.13
C THR A 17 -29.37 -11.31 39.59
N GLN A 18 -30.44 -11.24 40.38
CA GLN A 18 -31.72 -10.65 39.97
C GLN A 18 -31.57 -9.16 39.64
N ARG A 19 -30.92 -8.39 40.51
CA ARG A 19 -30.75 -6.95 40.30
C ARG A 19 -29.83 -6.65 39.12
N LEU A 20 -28.78 -7.45 38.94
CA LEU A 20 -27.90 -7.35 37.77
C LEU A 20 -28.64 -7.65 36.47
N ALA A 21 -29.50 -8.68 36.44
CA ALA A 21 -30.30 -8.99 35.25
C ALA A 21 -31.25 -7.86 34.88
N GLU A 22 -31.96 -7.27 35.85
CA GLU A 22 -32.82 -6.09 35.64
C GLU A 22 -32.03 -4.90 35.08
N LEU A 23 -30.88 -4.59 35.67
CA LEU A 23 -30.01 -3.50 35.22
C LEU A 23 -29.47 -3.73 33.80
N LEU A 24 -29.10 -4.97 33.46
CA LEU A 24 -28.66 -5.30 32.10
C LEU A 24 -29.79 -5.15 31.08
N ILE A 25 -31.03 -5.51 31.43
CA ILE A 25 -32.20 -5.26 30.58
C ILE A 25 -32.45 -3.76 30.42
N GLU A 26 -32.39 -3.00 31.51
CA GLU A 26 -32.56 -1.54 31.50
C GLU A 26 -31.50 -0.86 30.62
N ILE A 27 -30.21 -1.14 30.84
CA ILE A 27 -29.08 -0.56 30.08
C ILE A 27 -29.07 -1.03 28.62
N SER A 28 -29.61 -2.22 28.33
CA SER A 28 -29.76 -2.69 26.96
C SER A 28 -30.96 -2.06 26.25
N THR A 29 -31.92 -1.49 26.97
CA THR A 29 -33.09 -0.84 26.38
C THR A 29 -32.65 0.41 25.61
N GLY A 30 -33.03 0.50 24.34
CA GLY A 30 -32.55 1.55 23.42
C GLY A 30 -31.21 1.27 22.72
N SER A 31 -30.39 0.31 23.20
CA SER A 31 -29.13 -0.07 22.54
C SER A 31 -29.22 -1.44 21.87
N ALA A 32 -29.36 -1.44 20.55
CA ALA A 32 -29.38 -2.68 19.76
C ALA A 32 -28.08 -3.49 19.92
N ALA A 33 -26.93 -2.83 20.13
CA ALA A 33 -25.65 -3.47 20.35
C ALA A 33 -25.61 -4.22 21.70
N HIS A 34 -26.05 -3.60 22.78
CA HIS A 34 -26.10 -4.24 24.10
C HIS A 34 -27.08 -5.42 24.12
N LYS A 35 -28.26 -5.28 23.50
CA LYS A 35 -29.22 -6.39 23.36
C LYS A 35 -28.63 -7.58 22.61
N ARG A 36 -27.82 -7.33 21.57
CA ARG A 36 -27.12 -8.41 20.84
C ARG A 36 -26.09 -9.09 21.71
N ARG A 37 -25.26 -8.33 22.42
CA ARG A 37 -24.24 -8.88 23.33
C ARG A 37 -24.87 -9.79 24.39
N LEU A 38 -25.92 -9.35 25.07
CA LEU A 38 -26.60 -10.17 26.08
C LEU A 38 -27.19 -11.46 25.48
N ARG A 39 -27.77 -11.41 24.27
CA ARG A 39 -28.25 -12.62 23.59
C ARG A 39 -27.12 -13.59 23.23
N MET A 40 -25.95 -13.09 22.86
CA MET A 40 -24.79 -13.94 22.58
C MET A 40 -24.29 -14.65 23.84
N GLU A 41 -24.15 -13.93 24.96
CA GLU A 41 -23.75 -14.55 26.24
C GLU A 41 -24.76 -15.62 26.67
N LEU A 42 -26.06 -15.35 26.52
CA LEU A 42 -27.11 -16.33 26.81
C LEU A 42 -27.06 -17.55 25.89
N ALA A 43 -26.75 -17.36 24.60
CA ALA A 43 -26.61 -18.45 23.63
C ALA A 43 -25.37 -19.31 23.91
N GLY A 44 -24.25 -18.69 24.29
CA GLY A 44 -23.00 -19.38 24.64
C GLY A 44 -23.14 -20.27 25.87
N HIS A 45 -24.02 -19.92 26.82
CA HIS A 45 -24.38 -20.79 27.94
C HIS A 45 -25.27 -21.99 27.57
N GLN A 46 -25.94 -21.96 26.41
CA GLN A 46 -26.85 -23.03 25.98
C GLN A 46 -26.15 -24.06 25.08
N SER A 47 -25.56 -23.62 23.96
CA SER A 47 -24.78 -24.47 23.04
C SER A 47 -24.12 -23.65 21.93
N SER A 48 -23.07 -24.19 21.32
CA SER A 48 -22.46 -23.63 20.10
C SER A 48 -23.47 -23.48 18.95
N ALA A 49 -24.43 -24.41 18.84
CA ALA A 49 -25.49 -24.34 17.83
C ALA A 49 -26.40 -23.09 17.98
N GLU A 50 -26.71 -22.66 19.20
CA GLU A 50 -27.49 -21.44 19.42
C GLU A 50 -26.67 -20.18 19.11
N VAL A 51 -25.37 -20.18 19.43
CA VAL A 51 -24.42 -19.13 19.04
C VAL A 51 -24.38 -19.00 17.52
N ALA A 52 -24.23 -20.11 16.80
CA ALA A 52 -24.26 -20.18 15.34
C ALA A 52 -25.57 -19.62 14.75
N ARG A 53 -26.72 -19.96 15.36
CA ARG A 53 -28.03 -19.42 14.95
C ARG A 53 -28.12 -17.90 15.10
N GLN A 54 -27.56 -17.33 16.17
CA GLN A 54 -27.53 -15.87 16.35
C GLN A 54 -26.63 -15.18 15.31
N VAL A 55 -25.45 -15.75 15.04
CA VAL A 55 -24.55 -15.25 13.99
C VAL A 55 -25.25 -15.28 12.63
N ARG A 56 -25.81 -16.42 12.23
CA ARG A 56 -26.57 -16.57 10.97
C ARG A 56 -27.68 -15.53 10.82
N LYS A 57 -28.44 -15.30 11.90
CA LYS A 57 -29.49 -14.27 11.93
C LYS A 57 -28.91 -12.87 11.73
N ARG A 58 -27.74 -12.58 12.31
CA ARG A 58 -27.08 -11.28 12.14
C ARG A 58 -26.58 -11.10 10.71
N LEU A 59 -25.88 -12.09 10.15
CA LEU A 59 -25.41 -12.08 8.76
C LEU A 59 -26.58 -11.85 7.79
N SER A 60 -27.67 -12.60 7.95
CA SER A 60 -28.91 -12.42 7.16
C SER A 60 -29.50 -11.01 7.29
N SER A 61 -29.44 -10.42 8.49
CA SER A 61 -29.90 -9.05 8.71
C SER A 61 -29.02 -8.01 8.01
N ILE A 62 -27.72 -8.26 7.88
CA ILE A 62 -26.80 -7.35 7.17
C ILE A 62 -27.07 -7.41 5.66
N VAL A 63 -27.26 -8.61 5.11
CA VAL A 63 -27.63 -8.80 3.69
C VAL A 63 -28.92 -8.08 3.34
N ARG A 64 -29.96 -8.17 4.18
CA ARG A 64 -31.28 -7.56 3.91
C ARG A 64 -31.32 -6.04 4.12
N ALA A 65 -30.33 -5.47 4.79
CA ALA A 65 -30.34 -4.04 5.11
C ALA A 65 -30.11 -3.21 3.84
N LYS A 66 -30.98 -2.22 3.60
CA LYS A 66 -30.89 -1.30 2.43
C LYS A 66 -30.26 0.05 2.76
N THR A 67 -29.97 0.31 4.04
CA THR A 67 -29.45 1.61 4.48
C THR A 67 -28.04 1.84 3.96
N PHE A 68 -27.81 3.01 3.36
CA PHE A 68 -26.48 3.43 2.91
C PHE A 68 -25.51 3.61 4.09
N ILE A 69 -24.30 3.07 3.94
CA ILE A 69 -23.21 3.15 4.91
C ILE A 69 -22.25 4.25 4.45
N ASN A 70 -22.45 5.46 4.98
CA ASN A 70 -21.50 6.55 4.76
C ASN A 70 -20.23 6.38 5.62
N TRP A 71 -19.19 7.15 5.31
CA TRP A 71 -17.90 7.13 6.00
C TRP A 71 -17.98 7.17 7.54
N ARG A 72 -18.99 7.85 8.13
CA ARG A 72 -19.18 7.91 9.60
C ARG A 72 -19.64 6.58 10.19
N LYS A 73 -20.36 5.77 9.41
CA LYS A 73 -20.91 4.47 9.82
C LYS A 73 -19.98 3.31 9.52
N VAL A 74 -19.00 3.48 8.62
CA VAL A 74 -18.01 2.45 8.24
C VAL A 74 -17.37 1.80 9.46
N LYS A 75 -16.88 2.61 10.43
CA LYS A 75 -16.26 2.08 11.66
C LYS A 75 -17.20 1.19 12.46
N ALA A 76 -18.47 1.59 12.61
CA ALA A 76 -19.45 0.80 13.36
C ALA A 76 -19.82 -0.50 12.63
N THR A 77 -19.95 -0.45 11.31
CA THR A 77 -20.18 -1.63 10.47
C THR A 77 -18.99 -2.59 10.55
N LYS A 78 -17.75 -2.08 10.46
CA LYS A 78 -16.53 -2.88 10.63
C LYS A 78 -16.55 -3.60 11.97
N THR A 79 -16.75 -2.89 13.08
CA THR A 79 -16.80 -3.49 14.42
C THR A 79 -17.85 -4.60 14.52
N ASP A 80 -19.02 -4.43 13.90
CA ASP A 80 -20.07 -5.45 13.93
C ASP A 80 -19.70 -6.69 13.10
N LEU A 81 -19.09 -6.52 11.91
CA LEU A 81 -18.56 -7.62 11.10
C LEU A 81 -17.45 -8.37 11.83
N GLU A 82 -16.47 -7.65 12.39
CA GLU A 82 -15.37 -8.21 13.18
C GLU A 82 -15.88 -9.03 14.36
N ALA A 83 -16.93 -8.57 15.03
CA ALA A 83 -17.55 -9.32 16.13
C ALA A 83 -18.14 -10.65 15.63
N GLN A 84 -18.84 -10.67 14.48
CA GLN A 84 -19.38 -11.91 13.93
C GLN A 84 -18.26 -12.86 13.50
N ARG A 85 -17.24 -12.36 12.80
CA ARG A 85 -16.10 -13.16 12.36
C ARG A 85 -15.38 -13.81 13.54
N LYS A 86 -15.08 -13.04 14.59
CA LYS A 86 -14.44 -13.58 15.81
C LYS A 86 -15.27 -14.65 16.49
N ILE A 87 -16.59 -14.51 16.57
CA ILE A 87 -17.44 -15.57 17.14
C ILE A 87 -17.36 -16.85 16.30
N ILE A 88 -17.35 -16.72 14.96
CA ILE A 88 -17.22 -17.89 14.07
C ILE A 88 -15.89 -18.60 14.33
N VAL A 89 -14.78 -17.87 14.38
CA VAL A 89 -13.43 -18.43 14.51
C VAL A 89 -13.11 -18.90 15.93
N ASP A 90 -13.35 -18.05 16.93
CA ASP A 90 -12.88 -18.26 18.30
C ASP A 90 -13.84 -19.09 19.15
N THR A 91 -15.07 -19.32 18.67
CA THR A 91 -16.10 -20.06 19.44
C THR A 91 -16.67 -21.21 18.64
N ILE A 92 -17.27 -20.95 17.47
CA ILE A 92 -17.99 -21.98 16.73
C ILE A 92 -17.01 -22.98 16.11
N ALA A 93 -15.91 -22.51 15.51
CA ALA A 93 -14.93 -23.39 14.86
C ALA A 93 -14.19 -24.33 15.81
N LEU A 94 -14.16 -24.03 17.12
CA LEU A 94 -13.55 -24.91 18.13
C LEU A 94 -14.43 -26.13 18.44
N ASP A 95 -15.75 -26.00 18.32
CA ASP A 95 -16.73 -27.04 18.66
C ASP A 95 -17.27 -27.74 17.41
N ASP A 96 -17.64 -26.97 16.40
CA ASP A 96 -18.18 -27.45 15.12
C ASP A 96 -17.53 -26.70 13.94
N PRO A 97 -16.37 -27.17 13.46
CA PRO A 97 -15.70 -26.60 12.29
C PRO A 97 -16.54 -26.60 11.01
N ALA A 98 -17.46 -27.56 10.85
CA ALA A 98 -18.28 -27.67 9.64
C ALA A 98 -19.35 -26.56 9.61
N GLU A 99 -20.03 -26.33 10.74
CA GLU A 99 -20.98 -25.20 10.87
C GLU A 99 -20.25 -23.85 10.79
N ALA A 100 -19.04 -23.74 11.37
CA ALA A 100 -18.22 -22.54 11.22
C ALA A 100 -17.82 -22.28 9.76
N LEU A 101 -17.52 -23.33 8.99
CA LEU A 101 -17.22 -23.20 7.57
C LEU A 101 -18.43 -22.64 6.82
N GLU A 102 -19.62 -23.16 7.05
CA GLU A 102 -20.83 -22.62 6.42
C GLU A 102 -21.10 -21.15 6.79
N LEU A 103 -20.83 -20.77 8.05
CA LEU A 103 -21.00 -19.39 8.50
C LEU A 103 -19.95 -18.43 7.93
N ILE A 104 -18.69 -18.84 7.79
CA ILE A 104 -17.65 -17.97 7.22
C ILE A 104 -17.88 -17.75 5.71
N TRP A 105 -18.37 -18.76 4.98
CA TRP A 105 -18.81 -18.58 3.60
C TRP A 105 -20.03 -17.64 3.50
N GLN A 106 -21.00 -17.76 4.40
CA GLN A 106 -22.11 -16.81 4.49
C GLN A 106 -21.64 -15.40 4.82
N PHE A 107 -20.61 -15.26 5.66
CA PHE A 107 -19.98 -13.97 5.96
C PHE A 107 -19.36 -13.37 4.71
N LEU A 108 -18.57 -14.14 3.95
CA LEU A 108 -17.94 -13.67 2.71
C LEU A 108 -18.97 -13.25 1.65
N ALA A 109 -20.07 -13.99 1.52
CA ALA A 109 -21.17 -13.65 0.61
C ALA A 109 -21.91 -12.34 0.96
N ILE A 110 -21.64 -11.72 2.11
CA ILE A 110 -22.17 -10.39 2.45
C ILE A 110 -21.51 -9.29 1.63
N ALA A 111 -20.32 -9.53 1.07
CA ALA A 111 -19.53 -8.53 0.36
C ALA A 111 -20.37 -7.75 -0.66
N ASP A 112 -20.99 -8.43 -1.62
CA ASP A 112 -21.75 -7.78 -2.69
C ASP A 112 -22.88 -6.86 -2.20
N PRO A 113 -23.85 -7.32 -1.38
CA PRO A 113 -24.91 -6.45 -0.88
C PRO A 113 -24.41 -5.39 0.12
N LEU A 114 -23.21 -5.53 0.67
CA LEU A 114 -22.61 -4.56 1.58
C LEU A 114 -21.88 -3.44 0.81
N PHE A 115 -21.00 -3.80 -0.11
CA PHE A 115 -20.20 -2.86 -0.90
C PHE A 115 -21.06 -2.07 -1.88
N GLY A 116 -22.09 -2.69 -2.45
CA GLY A 116 -23.07 -1.99 -3.29
C GLY A 116 -23.82 -0.85 -2.58
N ARG A 117 -23.70 -0.71 -1.25
CA ARG A 117 -24.34 0.36 -0.46
C ARG A 117 -23.39 1.02 0.56
N SER A 118 -22.08 0.92 0.38
CA SER A 118 -21.09 1.53 1.27
C SER A 118 -20.20 2.53 0.53
N ASP A 119 -19.75 3.53 1.29
CA ASP A 119 -18.67 4.43 0.92
C ASP A 119 -17.44 4.06 1.77
N ASP A 120 -16.74 3.00 1.36
CA ASP A 120 -15.51 2.50 1.99
C ASP A 120 -14.27 2.96 1.22
N GLY A 121 -14.18 4.26 0.93
CA GLY A 121 -12.99 4.83 0.29
C GLY A 121 -11.69 4.61 1.08
N SER A 122 -11.76 4.24 2.36
CA SER A 122 -10.60 3.87 3.18
C SER A 122 -10.17 2.40 3.06
N GLY A 123 -10.90 1.54 2.33
CA GLY A 123 -10.61 0.11 2.20
C GLY A 123 -10.68 -0.67 3.53
N SER A 124 -11.43 -0.15 4.50
CA SER A 124 -11.41 -0.68 5.87
C SER A 124 -12.34 -1.87 6.07
N LEU A 125 -13.43 -1.95 5.30
CA LEU A 125 -14.37 -3.07 5.31
C LEU A 125 -13.80 -4.23 4.50
N ILE A 126 -13.21 -3.99 3.33
CA ILE A 126 -12.60 -5.06 2.51
C ILE A 126 -11.52 -5.83 3.26
N GLN A 127 -10.73 -5.14 4.10
CA GLN A 127 -9.76 -5.79 4.98
C GLN A 127 -10.38 -6.86 5.90
N SER A 128 -11.61 -6.65 6.38
CA SER A 128 -12.32 -7.63 7.20
C SER A 128 -12.70 -8.89 6.43
N PHE A 129 -12.91 -8.77 5.11
CA PHE A 129 -13.17 -9.90 4.21
C PHE A 129 -11.89 -10.65 3.86
N HIS A 130 -10.79 -9.95 3.57
CA HIS A 130 -9.49 -10.60 3.38
C HIS A 130 -9.05 -11.39 4.61
N GLN A 131 -9.30 -10.87 5.81
CA GLN A 131 -9.07 -11.64 7.04
C GLN A 131 -10.02 -12.85 7.14
N ALA A 132 -11.29 -12.71 6.74
CA ALA A 132 -12.23 -13.83 6.72
C ALA A 132 -11.86 -14.91 5.69
N VAL A 133 -11.21 -14.55 4.58
CA VAL A 133 -10.64 -15.52 3.61
C VAL A 133 -9.54 -16.35 4.28
N ALA A 134 -8.61 -15.71 4.99
CA ALA A 134 -7.57 -16.41 5.74
C ALA A 134 -8.16 -17.32 6.83
N ASP A 135 -9.14 -16.82 7.59
CA ASP A 135 -9.84 -17.58 8.62
C ASP A 135 -10.59 -18.78 8.01
N ALA A 136 -11.22 -18.60 6.84
CA ALA A 136 -11.93 -19.67 6.14
C ALA A 136 -11.00 -20.81 5.72
N GLY A 137 -9.76 -20.51 5.34
CA GLY A 137 -8.75 -21.54 5.03
C GLY A 137 -8.41 -22.42 6.23
N ILE A 138 -8.22 -21.80 7.40
CA ILE A 138 -7.97 -22.51 8.67
C ILE A 138 -9.17 -23.39 9.03
N ILE A 139 -10.39 -22.82 8.95
CA ILE A 139 -11.63 -23.53 9.26
C ILE A 139 -11.85 -24.70 8.27
N ALA A 140 -11.62 -24.49 6.98
CA ALA A 140 -11.79 -25.54 5.96
C ALA A 140 -10.89 -26.75 6.24
N LYS A 141 -9.63 -26.50 6.63
CA LYS A 141 -8.69 -27.56 7.02
C LYS A 141 -9.17 -28.30 8.27
N ALA A 142 -9.68 -27.59 9.28
CA ALA A 142 -10.21 -28.19 10.49
C ALA A 142 -11.50 -29.01 10.24
N ALA A 143 -12.37 -28.52 9.35
CA ALA A 143 -13.61 -29.17 8.96
C ALA A 143 -13.41 -30.43 8.11
N LYS A 144 -12.21 -30.63 7.53
CA LYS A 144 -11.90 -31.77 6.64
C LYS A 144 -12.94 -31.92 5.53
N ILE A 145 -13.34 -30.79 4.96
CA ILE A 145 -14.22 -30.78 3.79
C ILE A 145 -13.58 -31.56 2.65
N ASP A 146 -14.39 -32.28 1.88
CA ASP A 146 -13.95 -32.97 0.68
C ASP A 146 -13.30 -32.00 -0.32
N ALA A 147 -12.17 -32.39 -0.89
CA ALA A 147 -11.36 -31.51 -1.73
C ALA A 147 -12.06 -31.16 -3.05
N ASP A 148 -12.85 -32.07 -3.63
CA ASP A 148 -13.61 -31.80 -4.86
C ASP A 148 -14.74 -30.80 -4.58
N VAL A 149 -15.47 -31.00 -3.48
CA VAL A 149 -16.51 -30.06 -3.04
C VAL A 149 -15.92 -28.68 -2.75
N LEU A 150 -14.76 -28.62 -2.09
CA LEU A 150 -14.08 -27.36 -1.81
C LEU A 150 -13.60 -26.66 -3.09
N ALA A 151 -13.02 -27.41 -4.04
CA ALA A 151 -12.58 -26.87 -5.32
C ALA A 151 -13.74 -26.23 -6.09
N GLU A 152 -14.90 -26.89 -6.17
CA GLU A 152 -16.09 -26.30 -6.80
C GLU A 152 -16.60 -25.05 -6.06
N LYS A 153 -16.53 -25.04 -4.73
CA LYS A 153 -16.94 -23.88 -3.92
C LYS A 153 -16.02 -22.68 -4.15
N VAL A 154 -14.71 -22.91 -4.20
CA VAL A 154 -13.69 -21.88 -4.52
C VAL A 154 -13.89 -21.35 -5.94
N PHE A 155 -14.09 -22.23 -6.92
CA PHE A 155 -14.35 -21.84 -8.30
C PHE A 155 -15.56 -20.91 -8.40
N LYS A 156 -16.70 -21.28 -7.81
CA LYS A 156 -17.92 -20.46 -7.82
C LYS A 156 -17.71 -19.11 -7.16
N ALA A 157 -17.01 -19.06 -6.03
CA ALA A 157 -16.73 -17.81 -5.32
C ALA A 157 -15.91 -16.83 -6.19
N LEU A 158 -14.91 -17.33 -6.92
CA LEU A 158 -14.06 -16.50 -7.77
C LEU A 158 -14.75 -15.98 -9.04
N GLN A 159 -15.86 -16.60 -9.47
CA GLN A 159 -16.69 -16.06 -10.54
C GLN A 159 -17.37 -14.73 -10.14
N ASP A 160 -17.66 -14.57 -8.84
CA ASP A 160 -18.37 -13.42 -8.28
C ASP A 160 -17.44 -12.56 -7.39
N ASN A 161 -16.22 -12.26 -7.85
CA ASN A 161 -15.22 -11.49 -7.11
C ASN A 161 -15.15 -10.00 -7.54
N ALA A 162 -16.30 -9.35 -7.76
CA ALA A 162 -16.36 -8.01 -8.33
C ALA A 162 -15.68 -6.92 -7.48
N TYR A 163 -15.57 -7.13 -6.16
CA TYR A 163 -14.96 -6.19 -5.21
C TYR A 163 -13.58 -6.65 -4.70
N GLY A 164 -13.05 -7.78 -5.18
CA GLY A 164 -11.80 -8.36 -4.69
C GLY A 164 -11.92 -8.99 -3.29
N GLN A 165 -13.13 -9.30 -2.83
CA GLN A 165 -13.38 -9.87 -1.50
C GLN A 165 -12.81 -11.30 -1.32
N PHE A 166 -12.60 -12.00 -2.43
CA PHE A 166 -12.04 -13.36 -2.49
C PHE A 166 -10.58 -13.37 -2.92
N ASP A 167 -9.90 -12.21 -2.95
CA ASP A 167 -8.47 -12.17 -3.26
C ASP A 167 -7.67 -12.99 -2.23
N GLY A 168 -6.78 -13.86 -2.71
CA GLY A 168 -6.00 -14.78 -1.87
C GLY A 168 -6.74 -16.05 -1.44
N LEU A 169 -7.95 -16.30 -1.95
CA LEU A 169 -8.78 -17.45 -1.55
C LEU A 169 -8.14 -18.79 -1.90
N ILE A 170 -7.50 -18.92 -3.06
CA ILE A 170 -6.87 -20.20 -3.46
C ILE A 170 -5.71 -20.51 -2.51
N THR A 171 -4.88 -19.51 -2.23
CA THR A 171 -3.75 -19.61 -1.30
C THR A 171 -4.23 -20.01 0.10
N ALA A 172 -5.31 -19.38 0.58
CA ALA A 172 -5.89 -19.69 1.89
C ALA A 172 -6.46 -21.12 1.96
N MET A 173 -7.05 -21.61 0.86
CA MET A 173 -7.68 -22.93 0.80
C MET A 173 -6.70 -24.06 0.49
N ALA A 174 -5.50 -23.76 0.00
CA ALA A 174 -4.53 -24.77 -0.40
C ALA A 174 -4.19 -25.82 0.68
N PRO A 175 -4.04 -25.48 1.98
CA PRO A 175 -3.83 -26.49 3.01
C PRO A 175 -4.99 -27.48 3.20
N ALA A 176 -6.21 -27.10 2.80
CA ALA A 176 -7.40 -27.96 2.86
C ALA A 176 -7.63 -28.71 1.54
N LEU A 177 -7.32 -28.08 0.39
CA LEU A 177 -7.40 -28.70 -0.94
C LEU A 177 -6.33 -29.77 -1.15
N GLY A 178 -5.11 -29.54 -0.65
CA GLY A 178 -3.93 -30.32 -1.02
C GLY A 178 -3.60 -30.22 -2.52
N ASN A 179 -2.58 -30.94 -2.95
CA ASN A 179 -2.15 -30.91 -4.36
C ASN A 179 -3.23 -31.47 -5.31
N GLU A 180 -3.93 -32.54 -4.90
CA GLU A 180 -4.99 -33.14 -5.70
C GLU A 180 -6.17 -32.18 -5.91
N GLY A 181 -6.62 -31.49 -4.85
CA GLY A 181 -7.68 -30.48 -4.95
C GLY A 181 -7.27 -29.26 -5.78
N LEU A 182 -5.99 -28.85 -5.71
CA LEU A 182 -5.46 -27.77 -6.56
C LEU A 182 -5.41 -28.17 -8.04
N GLU A 183 -4.99 -29.40 -8.36
CA GLU A 183 -5.03 -29.91 -9.75
C GLU A 183 -6.46 -30.05 -10.29
N ARG A 184 -7.40 -30.44 -9.42
CA ARG A 184 -8.83 -30.42 -9.76
C ARG A 184 -9.30 -29.01 -10.06
N LEU A 185 -9.00 -28.05 -9.19
CA LEU A 185 -9.38 -26.64 -9.37
C LEU A 185 -8.78 -26.06 -10.67
N LYS A 186 -7.51 -26.35 -10.95
CA LYS A 186 -6.83 -26.00 -12.20
C LYS A 186 -7.57 -26.57 -13.41
N THR A 187 -7.96 -27.84 -13.36
CA THR A 187 -8.73 -28.50 -14.43
C THR A 187 -10.08 -27.81 -14.65
N ILE A 188 -10.76 -27.40 -13.58
CA ILE A 188 -12.02 -26.63 -13.67
C ILE A 188 -11.80 -25.30 -14.39
N PHE A 189 -10.78 -24.52 -14.00
CA PHE A 189 -10.47 -23.24 -14.65
C PHE A 189 -10.03 -23.39 -16.12
N VAL A 190 -9.22 -24.40 -16.44
CA VAL A 190 -8.80 -24.71 -17.82
C VAL A 190 -9.98 -25.19 -18.68
N THR A 191 -10.97 -25.87 -18.08
CA THR A 191 -12.19 -26.23 -18.78
C THR A 191 -13.04 -24.99 -19.04
N TRP A 192 -13.22 -24.15 -18.01
CA TRP A 192 -13.97 -22.89 -18.12
C TRP A 192 -13.36 -21.94 -19.16
N SER A 193 -12.04 -21.90 -19.32
CA SER A 193 -11.38 -21.07 -20.34
C SER A 193 -11.69 -21.48 -21.78
N LYS A 194 -12.06 -22.75 -22.01
CA LYS A 194 -12.45 -23.27 -23.34
C LYS A 194 -13.93 -23.06 -23.65
N GLU A 195 -14.75 -22.77 -22.65
CA GLU A 195 -16.17 -22.49 -22.84
C GLU A 195 -16.37 -21.16 -23.55
N ALA A 196 -17.04 -21.18 -24.70
CA ALA A 196 -17.39 -19.98 -25.44
C ALA A 196 -18.36 -19.11 -24.63
N ILE A 197 -18.05 -17.82 -24.51
CA ILE A 197 -19.02 -16.86 -24.00
C ILE A 197 -20.06 -16.64 -25.11
N GLU A 198 -21.32 -16.97 -24.86
CA GLU A 198 -22.41 -16.66 -25.79
C GLU A 198 -22.48 -15.13 -25.97
N LYS A 199 -22.09 -14.66 -27.17
CA LYS A 199 -22.17 -13.23 -27.49
C LYS A 199 -23.59 -12.92 -27.95
N PRO A 200 -24.31 -11.99 -27.29
CA PRO A 200 -25.52 -11.44 -27.87
C PRO A 200 -25.18 -10.84 -29.25
N ALA A 201 -26.11 -10.93 -30.19
CA ALA A 201 -25.95 -10.30 -31.50
C ALA A 201 -25.64 -8.81 -31.31
N ARG A 202 -24.82 -8.21 -32.18
CA ARG A 202 -24.33 -6.82 -32.01
C ARG A 202 -25.44 -5.78 -31.80
N LYS A 203 -26.64 -6.06 -32.34
CA LYS A 203 -27.87 -5.27 -32.19
C LYS A 203 -28.50 -5.33 -30.77
N ASP A 204 -28.21 -6.39 -30.03
CA ASP A 204 -28.72 -6.69 -28.69
C ASP A 204 -27.67 -6.43 -27.61
N ARG A 205 -26.47 -5.95 -27.97
CA ARG A 205 -25.40 -5.60 -27.03
C ARG A 205 -25.65 -4.24 -26.40
N ARG A 206 -25.65 -4.20 -25.08
CA ARG A 206 -25.75 -2.95 -24.30
C ARG A 206 -24.42 -2.19 -24.33
N VAL A 207 -24.46 -0.91 -24.67
CA VAL A 207 -23.31 0.00 -24.56
C VAL A 207 -23.24 0.52 -23.12
N ILE A 208 -22.08 0.36 -22.48
CA ILE A 208 -21.83 0.79 -21.09
C ILE A 208 -20.81 1.93 -20.98
N GLY A 209 -20.14 2.28 -22.08
CA GLY A 209 -19.20 3.39 -22.13
C GLY A 209 -18.75 3.70 -23.55
N TRP A 210 -17.93 4.73 -23.68
CA TRP A 210 -17.30 5.12 -24.95
C TRP A 210 -15.80 5.29 -24.72
N SER A 211 -14.99 4.59 -25.50
CA SER A 211 -13.55 4.85 -25.59
C SER A 211 -13.29 5.95 -26.63
N SER A 212 -12.05 6.40 -26.74
CA SER A 212 -11.64 7.41 -27.72
C SER A 212 -11.85 7.00 -29.18
N ALA A 213 -12.11 5.72 -29.48
CA ALA A 213 -12.31 5.22 -30.83
C ALA A 213 -13.64 4.45 -31.03
N ASP A 214 -14.17 3.76 -30.01
CA ASP A 214 -15.33 2.87 -30.15
C ASP A 214 -16.22 2.76 -28.88
N PRO A 215 -17.53 2.44 -29.02
CA PRO A 215 -18.39 2.11 -27.89
C PRO A 215 -17.90 0.84 -27.16
N ILE A 216 -17.86 0.90 -25.82
CA ILE A 216 -17.56 -0.25 -24.96
C ILE A 216 -18.87 -0.99 -24.71
N TYR A 217 -18.94 -2.23 -25.19
CA TYR A 217 -20.08 -3.09 -24.95
C TYR A 217 -19.92 -3.86 -23.65
N GLU A 218 -21.05 -4.11 -22.98
CA GLU A 218 -21.13 -4.86 -21.74
C GLU A 218 -20.46 -6.24 -21.85
N GLY A 219 -20.66 -6.95 -22.96
CA GLY A 219 -20.04 -8.26 -23.21
C GLY A 219 -18.52 -8.26 -23.35
N ASP A 220 -17.91 -7.16 -23.81
CA ASP A 220 -16.46 -7.07 -23.99
C ASP A 220 -15.76 -6.89 -22.62
N VAL A 221 -16.44 -6.23 -21.68
CA VAL A 221 -15.99 -6.11 -20.29
C VAL A 221 -16.14 -7.44 -19.55
N TYR A 222 -17.22 -8.20 -19.80
CA TYR A 222 -17.39 -9.54 -19.22
C TYR A 222 -16.41 -10.58 -19.78
N GLU A 223 -16.07 -10.55 -21.07
CA GLU A 223 -15.03 -11.42 -21.68
C GLU A 223 -13.66 -11.12 -21.09
N SER A 224 -13.31 -9.83 -20.98
CA SER A 224 -12.10 -9.39 -20.30
C SER A 224 -12.07 -9.78 -18.82
N GLY A 225 -13.22 -9.74 -18.14
CA GLY A 225 -13.37 -10.13 -16.74
C GLY A 225 -13.16 -11.64 -16.53
N LYS A 226 -13.79 -12.47 -17.36
CA LYS A 226 -13.60 -13.94 -17.33
C LYS A 226 -12.14 -14.31 -17.54
N ASP A 227 -11.51 -13.77 -18.59
CA ASP A 227 -10.11 -14.06 -18.90
C ASP A 227 -9.16 -13.60 -17.78
N LEU A 228 -9.44 -12.43 -17.19
CA LEU A 228 -8.70 -11.92 -16.05
C LEU A 228 -8.82 -12.84 -14.83
N THR A 229 -10.04 -13.25 -14.46
CA THR A 229 -10.29 -14.16 -13.33
C THR A 229 -9.58 -15.49 -13.53
N ILE A 230 -9.69 -16.08 -14.73
CA ILE A 230 -9.02 -17.35 -15.05
C ILE A 230 -7.51 -17.21 -14.90
N ARG A 231 -6.92 -16.16 -15.47
CA ARG A 231 -5.49 -15.93 -15.42
C ARG A 231 -5.00 -15.75 -13.98
N ILE A 232 -5.67 -14.92 -13.17
CA ILE A 232 -5.32 -14.70 -11.76
C ILE A 232 -5.42 -16.01 -10.98
N ALA A 233 -6.51 -16.77 -11.15
CA ALA A 233 -6.70 -18.03 -10.46
C ALA A 233 -5.62 -19.06 -10.84
N LEU A 234 -5.29 -19.20 -12.13
CA LEU A 234 -4.23 -20.12 -12.58
C LEU A 234 -2.83 -19.69 -12.10
N GLN A 235 -2.58 -18.39 -11.99
CA GLN A 235 -1.34 -17.86 -11.41
C GLN A 235 -1.25 -18.16 -9.91
N GLU A 236 -2.33 -17.96 -9.16
CA GLU A 236 -2.37 -18.22 -7.72
C GLU A 236 -2.23 -19.72 -7.43
N ILE A 237 -2.84 -20.59 -8.24
CA ILE A 237 -2.63 -22.05 -8.18
C ILE A 237 -1.16 -22.38 -8.41
N ALA A 238 -0.55 -21.83 -9.48
CA ALA A 238 0.85 -22.06 -9.80
C ALA A 238 1.79 -21.61 -8.67
N ASP A 239 1.57 -20.42 -8.10
CA ASP A 239 2.33 -19.90 -6.97
C ASP A 239 2.20 -20.81 -5.75
N THR A 240 0.97 -21.27 -5.45
CA THR A 240 0.73 -22.15 -4.31
C THR A 240 1.40 -23.52 -4.47
N GLN A 241 1.51 -24.00 -5.71
CA GLN A 241 2.21 -25.24 -6.05
C GLN A 241 3.73 -25.05 -6.21
N ASN A 242 4.24 -23.82 -6.15
CA ASN A 242 5.60 -23.43 -6.55
C ASN A 242 5.96 -23.85 -7.99
N ASP A 243 4.97 -23.87 -8.89
CA ASP A 243 5.13 -24.19 -10.31
C ASP A 243 5.41 -22.91 -11.11
N VAL A 244 6.69 -22.52 -11.14
CA VAL A 244 7.14 -21.29 -11.81
C VAL A 244 6.85 -21.31 -13.31
N ASP A 245 6.95 -22.47 -13.96
CA ASP A 245 6.72 -22.58 -15.40
C ASP A 245 5.24 -22.42 -15.75
N ALA A 246 4.33 -22.97 -14.94
CA ALA A 246 2.90 -22.72 -15.08
C ALA A 246 2.55 -21.24 -14.89
N TYR A 247 3.17 -20.56 -13.92
CA TYR A 247 2.99 -19.11 -13.75
C TYR A 247 3.43 -18.33 -14.99
N ILE A 248 4.62 -18.62 -15.52
CA ILE A 248 5.16 -17.98 -16.74
C ILE A 248 4.24 -18.24 -17.94
N ALA A 249 3.70 -19.46 -18.06
CA ALA A 249 2.79 -19.81 -19.15
C ALA A 249 1.50 -18.97 -19.16
N GLN A 250 1.02 -18.50 -18.00
CA GLN A 250 -0.14 -17.60 -17.91
C GLN A 250 0.16 -16.16 -18.35
N GLN A 251 1.44 -15.78 -18.45
CA GLN A 251 1.82 -14.43 -18.88
C GLN A 251 1.85 -14.35 -20.41
N PRO A 252 1.08 -13.44 -21.05
CA PRO A 252 1.17 -13.20 -22.48
C PRO A 252 2.59 -12.83 -22.90
N GLU A 253 3.08 -13.35 -24.03
CA GLU A 253 4.47 -13.08 -24.48
C GLU A 253 4.79 -11.59 -24.59
N LYS A 254 3.82 -10.79 -25.05
CA LYS A 254 3.96 -9.33 -25.19
C LYS A 254 4.12 -8.60 -23.85
N THR A 255 3.62 -9.15 -22.75
CA THR A 255 3.70 -8.52 -21.42
C THR A 255 4.88 -9.05 -20.60
N ARG A 256 5.48 -10.19 -20.97
CA ARG A 256 6.66 -10.75 -20.28
C ARG A 256 7.87 -9.81 -20.28
N SER A 257 7.98 -8.92 -21.27
CA SER A 257 9.04 -7.91 -21.34
C SER A 257 8.71 -6.60 -20.63
N ALA A 258 7.54 -6.49 -19.98
CA ALA A 258 7.24 -5.35 -19.12
C ALA A 258 8.06 -5.46 -17.82
N PRO A 259 8.72 -4.39 -17.35
CA PRO A 259 9.63 -4.48 -16.20
C PRO A 259 9.04 -5.17 -14.97
N MET A 260 7.85 -4.79 -14.53
CA MET A 260 7.22 -5.40 -13.36
C MET A 260 6.87 -6.88 -13.56
N VAL A 261 6.43 -7.27 -14.75
CA VAL A 261 6.12 -8.68 -15.05
C VAL A 261 7.40 -9.52 -15.08
N ALA A 262 8.48 -8.99 -15.65
CA ALA A 262 9.78 -9.65 -15.63
C ALA A 262 10.34 -9.76 -14.21
N THR A 263 10.16 -8.73 -13.37
CA THR A 263 10.49 -8.77 -11.93
C THR A 263 9.72 -9.87 -11.21
N ASP A 264 8.41 -9.98 -11.42
CA ASP A 264 7.57 -11.01 -10.80
C ASP A 264 8.00 -12.43 -11.20
N ILE A 265 8.35 -12.63 -12.47
CA ILE A 265 8.91 -13.88 -12.99
C ILE A 265 10.27 -14.16 -12.37
N ALA A 266 11.16 -13.17 -12.33
CA ALA A 266 12.51 -13.30 -11.80
C ALA A 266 12.51 -13.67 -10.32
N ASN A 267 11.69 -13.02 -9.49
CA ASN A 267 11.59 -13.31 -8.06
C ASN A 267 11.17 -14.76 -7.80
N ARG A 268 10.24 -15.29 -8.61
CA ARG A 268 9.80 -16.70 -8.54
C ARG A 268 10.92 -17.66 -8.96
N LEU A 269 11.60 -17.35 -10.07
CA LEU A 269 12.75 -18.14 -10.54
C LEU A 269 13.90 -18.16 -9.53
N ILE A 270 14.23 -17.02 -8.91
CA ILE A 270 15.25 -16.92 -7.85
C ILE A 270 14.85 -17.78 -6.65
N SER A 271 13.59 -17.68 -6.19
CA SER A 271 13.08 -18.48 -5.07
C SER A 271 13.12 -19.98 -5.34
N ALA A 272 13.00 -20.38 -6.61
CA ALA A 272 13.13 -21.78 -7.07
C ALA A 272 14.59 -22.21 -7.39
N GLY A 273 15.59 -21.36 -7.12
CA GLY A 273 17.00 -21.66 -7.40
C GLY A 273 17.40 -21.56 -8.88
N ARG A 274 16.55 -20.99 -9.74
CA ARG A 274 16.75 -20.82 -11.19
C ARG A 274 17.24 -19.42 -11.54
N ALA A 275 18.28 -18.96 -10.85
CA ALA A 275 18.76 -17.58 -10.95
C ALA A 275 19.31 -17.21 -12.34
N GLU A 276 19.85 -18.17 -13.11
CA GLU A 276 20.28 -17.92 -14.50
C GLU A 276 19.12 -17.53 -15.41
N GLU A 277 18.00 -18.23 -15.28
CA GLU A 277 16.78 -17.93 -16.04
C GLU A 277 16.14 -16.61 -15.59
N ALA A 278 16.21 -16.31 -14.29
CA ALA A 278 15.77 -15.03 -13.75
C ALA A 278 16.56 -13.88 -14.38
N LEU A 279 17.90 -13.99 -14.39
CA LEU A 279 18.76 -12.99 -15.00
C LEU A 279 18.51 -12.85 -16.50
N TYR A 280 18.34 -13.95 -17.22
CA TYR A 280 17.98 -13.94 -18.64
C TYR A 280 16.64 -13.25 -18.91
N ALA A 281 15.63 -13.49 -18.08
CA ALA A 281 14.32 -12.83 -18.20
C ALA A 281 14.43 -11.30 -17.99
N LEU A 282 15.25 -10.88 -17.03
CA LEU A 282 15.48 -9.46 -16.73
C LEU A 282 16.29 -8.78 -17.84
N ASP A 283 17.37 -9.40 -18.32
CA ASP A 283 18.28 -8.82 -19.32
C ASP A 283 17.64 -8.68 -20.72
N LYS A 284 16.50 -9.33 -20.99
CA LYS A 284 15.69 -9.08 -22.20
C LYS A 284 15.11 -7.66 -22.25
N ILE A 285 15.02 -6.98 -21.12
CA ILE A 285 14.54 -5.62 -21.06
C ILE A 285 15.68 -4.71 -21.49
N GLU A 286 15.54 -4.04 -22.64
CA GLU A 286 16.52 -3.06 -23.07
C GLU A 286 16.52 -1.84 -22.13
N VAL A 287 17.44 -1.83 -21.16
CA VAL A 287 17.63 -0.74 -20.18
C VAL A 287 18.58 0.34 -20.71
N LYS A 288 19.24 0.13 -21.87
CA LYS A 288 20.19 1.10 -22.42
C LYS A 288 19.51 2.46 -22.66
N GLY A 289 19.90 3.46 -21.87
CA GLY A 289 19.38 4.83 -21.95
C GLY A 289 18.08 5.08 -21.18
N ARG A 290 17.50 4.06 -20.52
CA ARG A 290 16.31 4.21 -19.69
C ARG A 290 16.68 4.50 -18.23
N THR A 291 16.42 5.73 -17.80
CA THR A 291 16.52 6.16 -16.39
C THR A 291 15.28 5.78 -15.56
N ASP A 292 14.26 5.19 -16.16
CA ASP A 292 12.92 5.00 -15.59
C ASP A 292 12.54 3.53 -15.30
N VAL A 293 13.51 2.61 -15.25
CA VAL A 293 13.18 1.24 -14.80
C VAL A 293 12.80 1.24 -13.31
N PRO A 294 11.77 0.46 -12.90
CA PRO A 294 11.37 0.37 -11.49
C PRO A 294 12.49 -0.15 -10.59
N PHE A 295 12.53 0.35 -9.36
CA PHE A 295 13.54 -0.05 -8.36
C PHE A 295 13.47 -1.56 -8.06
N GLU A 296 12.27 -2.14 -8.08
CA GLU A 296 12.03 -3.56 -7.87
C GLU A 296 12.69 -4.43 -8.93
N TRP A 297 12.76 -3.94 -10.18
CA TRP A 297 13.48 -4.64 -11.25
C TRP A 297 14.99 -4.62 -11.02
N GLU A 298 15.53 -3.49 -10.58
CA GLU A 298 16.95 -3.35 -10.25
C GLU A 298 17.34 -4.28 -9.10
N GLN A 299 16.48 -4.35 -8.08
CA GLN A 299 16.66 -5.21 -6.92
C GLN A 299 16.61 -6.70 -7.31
N ALA A 300 15.64 -7.12 -8.12
CA ALA A 300 15.56 -8.49 -8.62
C ALA A 300 16.78 -8.89 -9.46
N ARG A 301 17.32 -7.96 -10.26
CA ARG A 301 18.55 -8.22 -11.05
C ARG A 301 19.77 -8.40 -10.15
N ILE A 302 19.88 -7.58 -9.11
CA ILE A 302 20.94 -7.71 -8.09
C ILE A 302 20.82 -9.06 -7.37
N GLU A 303 19.62 -9.44 -6.93
CA GLU A 303 19.38 -10.71 -6.25
C GLU A 303 19.69 -11.91 -7.14
N ALA A 304 19.36 -11.86 -8.44
CA ALA A 304 19.75 -12.88 -9.40
C ALA A 304 21.28 -13.01 -9.52
N LEU A 305 22.02 -11.89 -9.57
CA LEU A 305 23.49 -11.92 -9.61
C LEU A 305 24.09 -12.50 -8.32
N GLU A 306 23.57 -12.11 -7.16
CA GLU A 306 24.01 -12.63 -5.86
C GLU A 306 23.73 -14.13 -5.71
N ALA A 307 22.56 -14.60 -6.17
CA ALA A 307 22.21 -16.02 -6.20
C ALA A 307 23.11 -16.86 -7.13
N LEU A 308 23.73 -16.22 -8.13
CA LEU A 308 24.73 -16.83 -9.02
C LEU A 308 26.17 -16.67 -8.52
N GLU A 309 26.36 -16.16 -7.30
CA GLU A 309 27.68 -15.83 -6.72
C GLU A 309 28.48 -14.78 -7.52
N ARG A 310 27.83 -14.04 -8.42
CA ARG A 310 28.41 -12.95 -9.24
C ARG A 310 28.41 -11.64 -8.46
N ASN A 311 29.00 -11.67 -7.27
CA ASN A 311 28.93 -10.59 -6.28
C ASN A 311 29.58 -9.28 -6.78
N GLU A 312 30.69 -9.36 -7.51
CA GLU A 312 31.36 -8.19 -8.10
C GLU A 312 30.44 -7.47 -9.10
N GLU A 313 29.76 -8.22 -9.98
CA GLU A 313 28.81 -7.66 -10.93
C GLU A 313 27.59 -7.03 -10.24
N ALA A 314 27.16 -7.61 -9.11
CA ALA A 314 26.10 -7.04 -8.29
C ALA A 314 26.52 -5.70 -7.65
N GLN A 315 27.76 -5.60 -7.15
CA GLN A 315 28.32 -4.35 -6.62
C GLN A 315 28.46 -3.28 -7.70
N ASP A 316 29.03 -3.65 -8.84
CA ASP A 316 29.14 -2.81 -10.02
C ASP A 316 27.78 -2.26 -10.45
N PHE A 317 26.76 -3.11 -10.47
CA PHE A 317 25.42 -2.70 -10.85
C PHE A 317 24.81 -1.70 -9.85
N ARG A 318 24.95 -1.94 -8.54
CA ARG A 318 24.52 -1.00 -7.50
C ARG A 318 25.15 0.38 -7.68
N TRP A 319 26.47 0.39 -7.90
CA TRP A 319 27.21 1.63 -8.10
C TRP A 319 26.74 2.39 -9.34
N ARG A 320 26.62 1.70 -10.49
CA ARG A 320 26.12 2.31 -11.73
C ARG A 320 24.70 2.86 -11.59
N ARG A 321 23.81 2.18 -10.85
CA ARG A 321 22.45 2.69 -10.59
C ARG A 321 22.46 3.90 -9.68
N PHE A 322 23.30 3.91 -8.64
CA PHE A 322 23.56 5.10 -7.85
C PHE A 322 24.06 6.27 -8.73
N GLU A 323 25.04 6.04 -9.61
CA GLU A 323 25.56 7.09 -10.50
C GLU A 323 24.50 7.65 -11.47
N GLN A 324 23.53 6.83 -11.87
CA GLN A 324 22.47 7.25 -12.80
C GLN A 324 21.36 8.06 -12.13
N SER A 325 20.99 7.75 -10.88
CA SER A 325 19.79 8.31 -10.25
C SER A 325 20.00 8.92 -8.86
N LEU A 326 21.21 8.81 -8.30
CA LEU A 326 21.51 9.13 -6.89
C LEU A 326 20.58 8.44 -5.89
N ASN A 327 20.20 7.19 -6.16
CA ASN A 327 19.31 6.43 -5.27
C ASN A 327 20.08 6.01 -4.00
N GLU A 328 19.64 6.50 -2.85
CA GLU A 328 20.28 6.24 -1.56
C GLU A 328 20.23 4.77 -1.14
N ALA A 329 19.21 4.01 -1.56
CA ALA A 329 19.08 2.60 -1.20
C ALA A 329 20.19 1.76 -1.83
N HIS A 330 20.55 2.04 -3.09
CA HIS A 330 21.67 1.38 -3.78
C HIS A 330 23.01 1.69 -3.14
N LEU A 331 23.27 2.96 -2.80
CA LEU A 331 24.51 3.34 -2.13
C LEU A 331 24.62 2.67 -0.74
N ARG A 332 23.55 2.68 0.08
CA ARG A 332 23.57 1.97 1.37
C ARG A 332 23.82 0.47 1.20
N ALA A 333 23.19 -0.15 0.21
CA ALA A 333 23.37 -1.58 -0.07
C ALA A 333 24.78 -1.92 -0.56
N TYR A 334 25.41 -1.03 -1.32
CA TYR A 334 26.79 -1.10 -1.78
C TYR A 334 27.75 -1.00 -0.58
N LEU A 335 27.68 0.09 0.19
CA LEU A 335 28.56 0.33 1.35
C LEU A 335 28.50 -0.81 2.38
N ARG A 336 27.31 -1.33 2.69
CA ARG A 336 27.13 -2.42 3.68
C ARG A 336 27.86 -3.72 3.31
N ARG A 337 28.21 -3.92 2.04
CA ARG A 337 28.84 -5.15 1.54
C ARG A 337 30.34 -4.98 1.30
N LEU A 338 30.89 -3.79 1.54
CA LEU A 338 32.33 -3.58 1.54
C LEU A 338 32.95 -4.10 2.84
N PRO A 339 34.23 -4.51 2.82
CA PRO A 339 34.99 -4.73 4.04
C PRO A 339 34.98 -3.49 4.93
N ASP A 340 35.11 -3.71 6.25
CA ASP A 340 35.30 -2.62 7.21
C ASP A 340 36.48 -1.73 6.74
N PHE A 341 36.33 -0.40 6.81
CA PHE A 341 37.26 0.66 6.36
C PHE A 341 37.19 1.07 4.88
N ASP A 342 36.75 0.20 3.96
CA ASP A 342 36.58 0.56 2.54
C ASP A 342 35.30 1.38 2.30
N ASP A 343 34.35 1.29 3.23
CA ASP A 343 33.06 1.98 3.20
C ASP A 343 33.20 3.50 3.31
N ILE A 344 34.12 4.00 4.14
CA ILE A 344 34.37 5.44 4.29
C ILE A 344 34.90 6.03 2.98
N GLU A 345 35.91 5.40 2.36
CA GLU A 345 36.48 5.89 1.10
C GLU A 345 35.43 5.84 -0.03
N ALA A 346 34.61 4.78 -0.06
CA ALA A 346 33.52 4.67 -1.02
C ALA A 346 32.42 5.71 -0.81
N GLU A 347 32.07 6.04 0.44
CA GLU A 347 31.11 7.10 0.75
C GLU A 347 31.63 8.47 0.30
N GLU A 348 32.91 8.77 0.56
CA GLU A 348 33.53 10.01 0.11
C GLU A 348 33.52 10.12 -1.42
N LYS A 349 33.81 9.03 -2.15
CA LYS A 349 33.68 8.97 -3.61
C LYS A 349 32.24 9.23 -4.07
N ALA A 350 31.26 8.65 -3.37
CA ALA A 350 29.85 8.84 -3.70
C ALA A 350 29.40 10.29 -3.47
N PHE A 351 29.86 10.93 -2.39
CA PHE A 351 29.60 12.34 -2.14
C PHE A 351 30.26 13.24 -3.19
N ALA A 352 31.52 12.97 -3.56
CA ALA A 352 32.19 13.70 -4.62
C ALA A 352 31.44 13.60 -5.96
N PHE A 353 30.94 12.40 -6.29
CA PHE A 353 30.09 12.18 -7.46
C PHE A 353 28.78 12.98 -7.37
N ALA A 354 28.07 12.89 -6.24
CA ALA A 354 26.82 13.62 -6.03
C ALA A 354 27.00 15.15 -6.10
N GLN A 355 28.11 15.69 -5.59
CA GLN A 355 28.45 17.12 -5.69
C GLN A 355 28.59 17.58 -7.15
N ALA A 356 29.13 16.73 -8.02
CA ALA A 356 29.35 16.99 -9.44
C ALA A 356 28.16 16.59 -10.34
N PHE A 357 27.10 16.01 -9.77
CA PHE A 357 25.98 15.48 -10.54
C PHE A 357 25.28 16.59 -11.35
N PRO A 358 24.91 16.38 -12.62
CA PRO A 358 24.41 17.47 -13.48
C PRO A 358 23.21 18.25 -12.92
N ASP A 359 22.27 17.57 -12.26
CA ASP A 359 21.11 18.22 -11.63
C ASP A 359 21.36 18.51 -10.14
N ALA A 360 21.63 19.78 -9.82
CA ALA A 360 21.87 20.24 -8.46
C ALA A 360 20.70 19.97 -7.50
N ASN A 361 19.46 19.95 -8.00
CA ASN A 361 18.27 19.75 -7.17
C ASN A 361 18.10 18.28 -6.78
N ARG A 362 18.44 17.36 -7.70
CA ARG A 362 18.52 15.92 -7.40
C ARG A 362 19.65 15.62 -6.42
N ALA A 363 20.82 16.23 -6.61
CA ALA A 363 21.93 16.11 -5.67
C ALA A 363 21.57 16.62 -4.27
N LEU A 364 20.87 17.76 -4.18
CA LEU A 364 20.37 18.28 -2.91
C LEU A 364 19.39 17.30 -2.28
N THR A 365 18.42 16.80 -3.04
CA THR A 365 17.45 15.79 -2.55
C THR A 365 18.15 14.56 -1.99
N PHE A 366 19.19 14.07 -2.66
CA PHE A 366 20.01 12.95 -2.18
C PHE A 366 20.66 13.28 -0.82
N PHE A 367 21.35 14.42 -0.66
CA PHE A 367 21.99 14.77 0.60
C PHE A 367 21.00 14.96 1.76
N LEU A 368 19.78 15.45 1.48
CA LEU A 368 18.72 15.53 2.49
C LEU A 368 18.28 14.13 2.96
N ARG A 369 18.07 13.19 2.03
CA ARG A 369 17.67 11.82 2.36
C ARG A 369 18.80 11.01 3.01
N TRP A 370 20.04 11.27 2.60
CA TRP A 370 21.23 10.72 3.25
C TRP A 370 21.47 11.29 4.65
N ALA A 371 20.87 12.44 4.96
CA ALA A 371 21.08 13.21 6.18
C ALA A 371 22.53 13.71 6.34
N SER A 372 23.13 14.22 5.24
CA SER A 372 24.44 14.87 5.24
C SER A 372 24.31 16.40 5.09
N PRO A 373 24.05 17.15 6.20
CA PRO A 373 23.87 18.59 6.15
C PRO A 373 25.13 19.33 5.71
N ALA A 374 26.32 18.81 6.02
CA ALA A 374 27.58 19.42 5.61
C ALA A 374 27.77 19.38 4.09
N GLU A 375 27.46 18.25 3.44
CA GLU A 375 27.55 18.14 1.99
C GLU A 375 26.43 18.90 1.26
N ALA A 376 25.22 18.90 1.82
CA ALA A 376 24.13 19.74 1.31
C ALA A 376 24.50 21.24 1.36
N ALA A 377 25.13 21.70 2.45
CA ALA A 377 25.59 23.08 2.57
C ALA A 377 26.65 23.43 1.51
N LYS A 378 27.65 22.56 1.31
CA LYS A 378 28.67 22.73 0.27
C LYS A 378 28.05 22.84 -1.12
N LEU A 379 27.10 21.97 -1.45
CA LEU A 379 26.40 21.96 -2.74
C LEU A 379 25.64 23.26 -2.98
N VAL A 380 24.82 23.66 -1.99
CA VAL A 380 23.99 24.88 -2.04
C VAL A 380 24.85 26.13 -2.21
N THR A 381 25.95 26.24 -1.45
CA THR A 381 26.84 27.40 -1.56
C THR A 381 27.54 27.44 -2.91
N LYS A 382 28.02 26.29 -3.41
CA LYS A 382 28.77 26.22 -4.68
C LYS A 382 27.88 26.41 -5.91
N ARG A 383 26.64 25.92 -5.89
CA ARG A 383 25.73 25.86 -7.05
C ARG A 383 24.41 26.60 -6.81
N ALA A 384 24.48 27.70 -6.06
CA ALA A 384 23.34 28.50 -5.64
C ALA A 384 22.41 28.91 -6.79
N THR A 385 22.97 29.22 -7.96
CA THR A 385 22.22 29.68 -9.15
C THR A 385 21.44 28.58 -9.86
N GLU A 386 21.71 27.31 -9.54
CA GLU A 386 21.06 26.15 -10.16
C GLU A 386 19.86 25.63 -9.32
N LEU A 387 19.65 26.21 -8.15
CA LEU A 387 18.58 25.81 -7.23
C LEU A 387 17.21 26.25 -7.78
N GLY A 388 16.31 25.28 -7.96
CA GLY A 388 14.95 25.49 -8.42
C GLY A 388 14.02 25.90 -7.28
N GLY A 389 13.85 27.20 -7.06
CA GLY A 389 12.95 27.74 -6.02
C GLY A 389 11.46 27.35 -6.14
N ASP A 390 11.04 26.70 -7.22
CA ASP A 390 9.69 26.12 -7.36
C ASP A 390 9.54 24.77 -6.65
N LEU A 391 10.65 24.09 -6.34
CA LEU A 391 10.69 22.79 -5.65
C LEU A 391 10.45 22.98 -4.15
N TYR A 392 9.27 23.50 -3.80
CA TYR A 392 8.95 24.01 -2.46
C TYR A 392 9.20 22.98 -1.34
N GLU A 393 8.81 21.71 -1.54
CA GLU A 393 9.02 20.64 -0.55
C GLU A 393 10.52 20.40 -0.27
N VAL A 394 11.34 20.32 -1.33
CA VAL A 394 12.79 20.09 -1.23
C VAL A 394 13.48 21.27 -0.59
N MET A 395 13.15 22.49 -1.02
CA MET A 395 13.77 23.72 -0.53
C MET A 395 13.38 24.02 0.92
N THR A 396 12.14 23.74 1.32
CA THR A 396 11.72 23.87 2.72
C THR A 396 12.51 22.91 3.62
N ALA A 397 12.57 21.63 3.24
CA ALA A 397 13.32 20.63 4.00
C ALA A 397 14.83 20.97 4.08
N ALA A 398 15.40 21.49 3.00
CA ALA A 398 16.79 21.93 2.98
C ALA A 398 17.03 23.13 3.91
N ALA A 399 16.18 24.16 3.87
CA ALA A 399 16.30 25.32 4.75
C ALA A 399 16.23 24.91 6.23
N GLU A 400 15.26 24.07 6.59
CA GLU A 400 15.09 23.55 7.95
C GLU A 400 16.33 22.78 8.42
N MET A 401 16.81 21.81 7.62
CA MET A 401 17.99 21.00 7.94
C MET A 401 19.26 21.86 8.14
N LEU A 402 19.44 22.90 7.30
CA LEU A 402 20.65 23.70 7.27
C LEU A 402 20.65 24.84 8.29
N SER A 403 19.47 25.31 8.72
CA SER A 403 19.30 26.53 9.54
C SER A 403 20.19 26.60 10.78
N ALA A 404 20.34 25.49 11.51
CA ALA A 404 21.03 25.48 12.81
C ALA A 404 22.56 25.50 12.72
N LYS A 405 23.16 24.89 11.70
CA LYS A 405 24.63 24.69 11.59
C LYS A 405 25.24 25.32 10.35
N HIS A 406 24.42 25.65 9.35
CA HIS A 406 24.84 26.19 8.06
C HIS A 406 23.93 27.36 7.64
N PRO A 407 23.87 28.45 8.44
CA PRO A 407 22.91 29.54 8.25
C PRO A 407 23.07 30.27 6.91
N VAL A 408 24.29 30.34 6.35
CA VAL A 408 24.54 30.90 5.01
C VAL A 408 23.84 30.05 3.94
N ALA A 409 24.00 28.72 3.97
CA ALA A 409 23.38 27.83 3.01
C ALA A 409 21.84 27.83 3.14
N ALA A 410 21.31 27.82 4.37
CA ALA A 410 19.87 27.96 4.61
C ALA A 410 19.32 29.27 4.02
N THR A 411 20.06 30.38 4.17
CA THR A 411 19.70 31.67 3.59
C THR A 411 19.67 31.63 2.06
N ILE A 412 20.63 30.96 1.41
CA ILE A 412 20.64 30.80 -0.06
C ILE A 412 19.38 30.08 -0.53
N VAL A 413 19.02 28.97 0.13
CA VAL A 413 17.83 28.18 -0.21
C VAL A 413 16.55 29.00 -0.04
N LEU A 414 16.40 29.70 1.10
CA LEU A 414 15.24 30.55 1.35
C LEU A 414 15.11 31.68 0.31
N ARG A 415 16.23 32.32 -0.05
CA ARG A 415 16.26 33.36 -1.07
C ARG A 415 15.89 32.83 -2.44
N SER A 416 16.29 31.60 -2.80
CA SER A 416 15.88 30.99 -4.08
C SER A 416 14.36 30.85 -4.20
N MET A 417 13.66 30.49 -3.11
CA MET A 417 12.19 30.41 -3.09
C MET A 417 11.53 31.78 -3.17
N ILE A 418 12.10 32.79 -2.50
CA ILE A 418 11.63 34.18 -2.55
C ILE A 418 11.78 34.75 -3.96
N ASP A 419 12.97 34.62 -4.54
CA ASP A 419 13.29 35.12 -5.87
C ASP A 419 12.37 34.48 -6.92
N PHE A 420 12.23 33.15 -6.91
CA PHE A 420 11.31 32.45 -7.81
C PHE A 420 9.85 32.94 -7.67
N THR A 421 9.37 33.09 -6.43
CA THR A 421 8.01 33.52 -6.14
C THR A 421 7.73 34.92 -6.69
N LEU A 422 8.68 35.84 -6.53
CA LEU A 422 8.55 37.21 -6.99
C LEU A 422 8.73 37.32 -8.50
N GLU A 423 9.73 36.67 -9.09
CA GLU A 423 9.99 36.66 -10.53
C GLU A 423 8.83 36.04 -11.31
N SER A 424 8.30 34.91 -10.84
CA SER A 424 7.14 34.24 -11.45
C SER A 424 5.79 34.86 -11.09
N SER A 425 5.77 35.94 -10.29
CA SER A 425 4.56 36.63 -9.84
C SER A 425 3.50 35.71 -9.21
N ARG A 426 3.93 34.69 -8.45
CA ARG A 426 3.05 33.71 -7.80
C ARG A 426 2.39 34.32 -6.56
N SER A 427 1.35 35.13 -6.76
CA SER A 427 0.68 35.88 -5.69
C SER A 427 0.17 35.01 -4.53
N SER A 428 -0.28 33.78 -4.82
CA SER A 428 -0.70 32.80 -3.81
C SER A 428 0.43 32.40 -2.85
N ARG A 429 1.70 32.57 -3.24
CA ARG A 429 2.88 32.23 -2.43
C ARG A 429 3.48 33.42 -1.65
N TYR A 430 2.96 34.65 -1.82
CA TYR A 430 3.55 35.84 -1.18
C TYR A 430 3.62 35.76 0.36
N LYS A 431 2.60 35.20 1.01
CA LYS A 431 2.59 34.99 2.47
C LYS A 431 3.76 34.11 2.94
N TYR A 432 4.12 33.10 2.15
CA TYR A 432 5.25 32.21 2.44
C TYR A 432 6.58 32.92 2.17
N ALA A 433 6.71 33.62 1.05
CA ALA A 433 7.90 34.41 0.74
C ALA A 433 8.23 35.46 1.81
N VAL A 434 7.22 36.14 2.37
CA VAL A 434 7.43 37.07 3.50
C VAL A 434 7.95 36.35 4.75
N ARG A 435 7.43 35.16 5.05
CA ARG A 435 7.92 34.34 6.16
C ARG A 435 9.37 33.91 5.95
N HIS A 436 9.72 33.44 4.75
CA HIS A 436 11.09 33.09 4.39
C HIS A 436 12.02 34.31 4.49
N LEU A 437 11.55 35.52 4.15
CA LEU A 437 12.33 36.74 4.27
C LEU A 437 12.57 37.12 5.75
N ALA A 438 11.57 36.93 6.61
CA ALA A 438 11.72 37.11 8.06
C ALA A 438 12.69 36.09 8.67
N GLU A 439 12.65 34.85 8.20
CA GLU A 439 13.60 33.81 8.58
C GLU A 439 15.03 34.15 8.12
N CYS A 440 15.21 34.63 6.89
CA CYS A 440 16.50 35.15 6.42
C CYS A 440 17.04 36.27 7.32
N ARG A 441 16.16 37.13 7.85
CA ARG A 441 16.57 38.19 8.79
C ARG A 441 17.03 37.60 10.11
N SER A 442 16.33 36.59 10.62
CA SER A 442 16.72 35.88 11.85
C SER A 442 18.06 35.17 11.67
N LEU A 443 18.27 34.46 10.56
CA LEU A 443 19.55 33.79 10.26
C LEU A 443 20.70 34.79 10.10
N ALA A 444 20.43 35.97 9.55
CA ALA A 444 21.46 37.00 9.37
C ALA A 444 22.12 37.46 10.69
N THR A 445 21.46 37.31 11.85
CA THR A 445 22.07 37.63 13.15
C THR A 445 23.09 36.58 13.61
N GLN A 446 23.09 35.41 12.98
CA GLN A 446 23.97 34.27 13.27
C GLN A 446 25.08 34.11 12.24
N ILE A 447 25.12 34.95 11.20
CA ILE A 447 26.10 34.90 10.12
C ILE A 447 27.15 35.99 10.37
N GLU A 448 28.35 35.58 10.75
CA GLU A 448 29.50 36.50 10.90
C GLU A 448 30.08 36.90 9.54
N ASP A 449 30.18 35.94 8.61
CA ASP A 449 30.68 36.14 7.27
C ASP A 449 29.68 35.57 6.25
N PHE A 450 29.20 36.44 5.35
CA PHE A 450 28.32 36.07 4.26
C PHE A 450 29.08 35.52 3.04
N GLY A 451 30.41 35.63 3.00
CA GLY A 451 31.24 35.29 1.84
C GLY A 451 30.79 36.09 0.61
N ASP A 452 30.56 35.40 -0.51
CA ASP A 452 30.06 36.01 -1.75
C ASP A 452 28.56 36.38 -1.71
N LEU A 453 27.84 36.00 -0.64
CA LEU A 453 26.42 36.29 -0.51
C LEU A 453 26.20 37.75 -0.07
N ARG A 454 25.24 38.42 -0.69
CA ARG A 454 24.82 39.77 -0.27
C ARG A 454 24.28 39.74 1.17
N SER A 455 24.59 40.77 1.97
CA SER A 455 23.98 40.97 3.29
C SER A 455 22.44 41.01 3.21
N HIS A 456 21.76 40.75 4.32
CA HIS A 456 20.29 40.78 4.34
C HIS A 456 19.72 42.14 3.90
N GLU A 457 20.30 43.23 4.38
CA GLU A 457 19.88 44.59 4.04
C GLU A 457 20.05 44.89 2.55
N ALA A 458 21.21 44.53 1.98
CA ALA A 458 21.48 44.70 0.56
C ALA A 458 20.53 43.86 -0.32
N TYR A 459 20.21 42.64 0.12
CA TYR A 459 19.23 41.79 -0.57
C TYR A 459 17.81 42.38 -0.54
N VAL A 460 17.35 42.90 0.60
CA VAL A 460 16.04 43.56 0.70
C VAL A 460 15.97 44.82 -0.15
N MET A 461 17.04 45.63 -0.20
CA MET A 461 17.11 46.80 -1.06
C MET A 461 16.99 46.43 -2.55
N ASP A 462 17.70 45.39 -2.98
CA ASP A 462 17.60 44.87 -4.34
C ASP A 462 16.18 44.34 -4.67
N LEU A 463 15.56 43.61 -3.74
CA LEU A 463 14.17 43.18 -3.90
C LEU A 463 13.23 44.37 -4.07
N LYS A 464 13.36 45.43 -3.26
CA LYS A 464 12.55 46.65 -3.41
C LYS A 464 12.77 47.32 -4.76
N HIS A 465 14.00 47.37 -5.24
CA HIS A 465 14.33 47.94 -6.54
C HIS A 465 13.70 47.14 -7.70
N ARG A 466 13.90 45.81 -7.73
CA ARG A 466 13.40 44.94 -8.82
C ARG A 466 11.89 44.71 -8.77
N HIS A 467 11.33 44.58 -7.57
CA HIS A 467 9.96 44.09 -7.34
C HIS A 467 9.08 45.08 -6.57
N GLY A 468 9.45 46.35 -6.47
CA GLY A 468 8.74 47.38 -5.69
C GLY A 468 7.26 47.58 -6.06
N ARG A 469 6.86 47.24 -7.28
CA ARG A 469 5.47 47.34 -7.75
C ARG A 469 4.55 46.21 -7.25
N LYS A 470 5.10 45.16 -6.62
CA LYS A 470 4.32 44.02 -6.09
C LYS A 470 3.72 44.38 -4.72
N SER A 471 2.75 45.31 -4.71
CA SER A 471 2.11 45.82 -3.48
C SER A 471 1.55 44.71 -2.59
N GLY A 472 1.01 43.63 -3.16
CA GLY A 472 0.51 42.48 -2.40
C GLY A 472 1.58 41.68 -1.65
N PHE A 473 2.85 41.78 -2.04
CA PHE A 473 3.97 41.21 -1.27
C PHE A 473 4.44 42.19 -0.20
N TRP A 474 4.69 43.45 -0.59
CA TRP A 474 5.19 44.48 0.33
C TRP A 474 4.20 44.87 1.43
N GLY A 475 2.89 44.77 1.18
CA GLY A 475 1.85 45.02 2.18
C GLY A 475 1.66 43.90 3.20
N LEU A 476 2.37 42.77 3.05
CA LEU A 476 2.36 41.66 4.00
C LEU A 476 3.59 41.62 4.91
N MET A 477 4.65 42.38 4.59
CA MET A 477 5.80 42.60 5.49
C MET A 477 5.43 43.59 6.59
#